data_AF-A0A6P5LJJ4-F1
#
_entry.id   AF-A0A6P5LJJ4-F1
#
_cell.length_a   1.000
_cell.length_b   1.000
_cell.length_c   1.000
_cell.angle_alpha   90.00
_cell.angle_beta   90.00
_cell.angle_gamma   90.00
#
_symmetry.space_group_name_H-M   'P 1'
#
loop_
_entity.id
_entity.type
_entity.pdbx_description
1 polymer ?
#
loop_
_entity_poly.entity_id
_entity_poly.type
_entity_poly.pdbx_seq_one_letter_code
_entity_poly.pdbx_strand_id
1 'polypeptide(L)'
;MENDFLHDTTSVIMYIGQVSKDILKWPRPSSPSVVKLEKRLAHEFGMPSTHAMAATAISFTFLISTMNRYKYPFALGLMLAILFSTMVSLSRLYTGMHTVLDVIGGILISGLFIAVTYPAWDFIDHLESASLLFPICILVVPFFLCYNYPVSDNYTPTRADTTTILAAGAGGTIGFWVSPFFKLVSEPTESAIQSIPPLTTKMLGLGLTKFMVGIVMVFLVRQLMQNLSLQVLYSWFKVVTRNKEARRRLEIEVPYKFVTYSSVGICATVFVPMLHQFLGLL
;
A
#
# COMPACT_ATOMS: atom_id res chain seq x y z
N MET A 1 2.80 17.03 -7.27
CA MET A 1 4.12 16.59 -6.80
C MET A 1 4.11 16.26 -5.31
N GLU A 2 3.06 15.63 -4.76
CA GLU A 2 3.03 15.23 -3.31
C GLU A 2 2.03 14.07 -3.08
N ASN A 3 1.53 13.46 -4.17
CA ASN A 3 0.66 12.28 -4.09
C ASN A 3 1.50 10.99 -4.09
N ASP A 4 2.75 11.08 -4.52
CA ASP A 4 3.70 9.96 -4.67
C ASP A 4 4.08 9.46 -3.27
N PHE A 5 4.23 10.38 -2.31
CA PHE A 5 4.65 10.09 -0.95
C PHE A 5 3.67 9.21 -0.14
N LEU A 6 2.35 9.26 -0.43
CA LEU A 6 1.36 8.44 0.27
C LEU A 6 1.64 6.94 0.11
N HIS A 7 2.07 6.53 -1.09
CA HIS A 7 2.32 5.15 -1.44
C HIS A 7 3.63 4.64 -0.82
N ASP A 8 4.68 5.47 -0.83
CA ASP A 8 5.98 5.11 -0.27
C ASP A 8 5.97 5.09 1.26
N THR A 9 5.34 6.08 1.90
CA THR A 9 5.16 6.11 3.36
C THR A 9 4.50 4.84 3.86
N THR A 10 3.39 4.46 3.21
CA THR A 10 2.57 3.33 3.62
C THR A 10 3.30 2.00 3.39
N SER A 11 4.09 1.90 2.33
CA SER A 11 4.85 0.69 2.01
C SER A 11 6.02 0.49 2.98
N VAL A 12 6.76 1.56 3.27
CA VAL A 12 7.90 1.54 4.21
C VAL A 12 7.41 1.27 5.63
N ILE A 13 6.35 1.94 6.08
CA ILE A 13 5.85 1.74 7.45
C ILE A 13 5.31 0.33 7.66
N MET A 14 4.65 -0.24 6.65
CA MET A 14 4.17 -1.62 6.70
C MET A 14 5.33 -2.61 6.74
N TYR A 15 6.40 -2.36 5.98
CA TYR A 15 7.62 -3.16 6.07
C TYR A 15 8.23 -3.12 7.48
N ILE A 16 8.41 -1.92 8.05
CA ILE A 16 8.92 -1.73 9.41
C ILE A 16 8.03 -2.47 10.43
N GLY A 17 6.71 -2.37 10.30
CA GLY A 17 5.77 -3.04 11.20
C GLY A 17 5.85 -4.56 11.15
N GLN A 18 6.00 -5.13 9.95
CA GLN A 18 6.12 -6.59 9.78
C GLN A 18 7.49 -7.10 10.27
N VAL A 19 8.58 -6.40 10.00
CA VAL A 19 9.90 -6.73 10.55
C VAL A 19 9.90 -6.63 12.07
N SER A 20 9.28 -5.58 12.63
CA SER A 20 9.18 -5.38 14.07
C SER A 20 8.44 -6.53 14.77
N LYS A 21 7.40 -7.09 14.14
CA LYS A 21 6.71 -8.28 14.66
C LYS A 21 7.63 -9.48 14.78
N ASP A 22 8.47 -9.72 13.78
CA ASP A 22 9.39 -10.87 13.75
C ASP A 22 10.58 -10.69 14.70
N ILE A 23 10.95 -9.45 15.02
CA ILE A 23 11.96 -9.13 16.05
C ILE A 23 11.37 -9.28 17.46
N LEU A 24 10.21 -8.66 17.72
CA LEU A 24 9.58 -8.62 19.04
C LEU A 24 8.98 -9.96 19.45
N LYS A 25 8.56 -10.77 18.47
CA LYS A 25 7.92 -12.08 18.65
C LYS A 25 6.82 -12.09 19.71
N TRP A 26 6.11 -10.97 19.85
CA TRP A 26 5.16 -10.76 20.93
C TRP A 26 3.92 -11.64 20.72
N PRO A 27 3.56 -12.52 21.67
CA PRO A 27 2.43 -13.42 21.50
C PRO A 27 1.11 -12.62 21.44
N ARG A 28 0.22 -13.00 20.51
CA ARG A 28 -1.14 -12.45 20.49
C ARG A 28 -1.88 -12.78 21.79
N PRO A 29 -2.86 -11.97 22.21
CA PRO A 29 -3.57 -12.18 23.47
C PRO A 29 -4.14 -13.60 23.59
N SER A 30 -3.79 -14.28 24.68
CA SER A 30 -4.37 -15.55 25.09
C SER A 30 -5.80 -15.29 25.53
N SER A 31 -6.79 -15.77 24.77
CA SER A 31 -8.20 -15.53 25.10
C SER A 31 -8.83 -16.74 25.79
N PRO A 32 -9.58 -16.52 26.89
CA PRO A 32 -10.68 -17.38 27.27
C PRO A 32 -12.07 -16.80 26.95
N SER A 33 -12.23 -15.69 26.21
CA SER A 33 -13.56 -15.04 26.07
C SER A 33 -13.95 -14.45 24.70
N VAL A 34 -13.07 -14.39 23.69
CA VAL A 34 -13.42 -13.87 22.35
C VAL A 34 -13.11 -14.92 21.27
N VAL A 35 -14.12 -15.30 20.50
CA VAL A 35 -13.97 -16.25 19.39
C VAL A 35 -13.05 -15.65 18.32
N LYS A 36 -11.89 -16.27 18.10
CA LYS A 36 -10.97 -15.87 17.01
C LYS A 36 -11.65 -16.13 15.66
N LEU A 37 -12.08 -15.05 15.00
CA LEU A 37 -12.69 -15.11 13.66
C LEU A 37 -11.63 -15.42 12.58
N GLU A 38 -10.38 -14.98 12.77
CA GLU A 38 -9.27 -15.16 11.83
C GLU A 38 -8.31 -16.29 12.25
N LYS A 39 -8.77 -17.55 12.22
CA LYS A 39 -7.95 -18.72 12.62
C LYS A 39 -6.66 -18.89 11.80
N ARG A 40 -6.62 -18.42 10.54
CA ARG A 40 -5.44 -18.51 9.65
C ARG A 40 -4.26 -17.64 10.09
N LEU A 41 -4.51 -16.60 10.87
CA LEU A 41 -3.53 -15.59 11.30
C LEU A 41 -3.11 -15.80 12.77
N ALA A 42 -3.56 -16.90 13.40
CA ALA A 42 -3.32 -17.17 14.82
C ALA A 42 -1.84 -17.41 15.17
N HIS A 43 -1.00 -17.73 14.18
CA HIS A 43 0.44 -17.96 14.35
C HIS A 43 1.28 -16.68 14.14
N GLU A 44 0.68 -15.56 13.77
CA GLU A 44 1.40 -14.30 13.61
C GLU A 44 1.51 -13.54 14.94
N PHE A 45 2.60 -12.79 15.11
CA PHE A 45 2.83 -11.95 16.27
C PHE A 45 1.88 -10.76 16.35
N GLY A 46 1.56 -10.35 17.58
CA GLY A 46 0.53 -9.33 17.86
C GLY A 46 1.02 -7.89 17.75
N MET A 47 2.27 -7.62 18.14
CA MET A 47 2.80 -6.25 18.27
C MET A 47 3.85 -5.95 17.19
N PRO A 48 3.81 -4.78 16.52
CA PRO A 48 2.75 -3.76 16.51
C PRO A 48 1.57 -4.11 15.57
N SER A 49 0.41 -3.47 15.78
CA SER A 49 -0.75 -3.62 14.89
C SER A 49 -0.51 -2.92 13.54
N THR A 50 -0.14 -3.69 12.52
CA THR A 50 0.11 -3.17 11.16
C THR A 50 -1.12 -2.51 10.52
N HIS A 51 -2.33 -2.93 10.88
CA HIS A 51 -3.56 -2.30 10.39
C HIS A 51 -3.76 -0.91 11.00
N ALA A 52 -3.50 -0.76 12.31
CA ALA A 52 -3.54 0.55 12.97
C ALA A 52 -2.41 1.46 12.45
N MET A 53 -1.24 0.87 12.14
CA MET A 53 -0.13 1.61 11.52
C MET A 53 -0.50 2.17 10.15
N ALA A 54 -0.98 1.30 9.23
CA ALA A 54 -1.39 1.73 7.90
C ALA A 54 -2.53 2.75 7.94
N ALA A 55 -3.55 2.53 8.77
CA ALA A 55 -4.68 3.46 8.85
C ALA A 55 -4.25 4.84 9.34
N THR A 56 -3.33 4.89 10.31
CA THR A 56 -2.75 6.15 10.80
C THR A 56 -1.89 6.81 9.71
N ALA A 57 -0.98 6.06 9.08
CA ALA A 57 -0.13 6.58 8.02
C ALA A 57 -0.94 7.17 6.86
N ILE A 58 -1.88 6.38 6.30
CA ILE A 58 -2.72 6.81 5.18
C ILE A 58 -3.53 8.06 5.54
N SER A 59 -4.20 8.07 6.70
CA SER A 59 -5.09 9.18 7.06
C SER A 59 -4.35 10.49 7.31
N PHE A 60 -3.25 10.43 8.05
CA PHE A 60 -2.49 11.62 8.42
C PHE A 60 -1.64 12.12 7.25
N THR A 61 -1.02 11.24 6.45
CA THR A 61 -0.33 11.66 5.23
C THR A 61 -1.32 12.26 4.24
N PHE A 62 -2.51 11.68 4.06
CA PHE A 62 -3.55 12.28 3.22
C PHE A 62 -3.95 13.68 3.70
N LEU A 63 -4.20 13.86 5.01
CA LEU A 63 -4.54 15.16 5.59
C LEU A 63 -3.44 16.21 5.33
N ILE A 64 -2.17 15.83 5.51
CA ILE A 64 -1.02 16.70 5.30
C ILE A 64 -0.90 17.06 3.82
N SER A 65 -1.00 16.11 2.90
CA SER A 65 -0.91 16.36 1.46
C SER A 65 -2.07 17.20 0.90
N THR A 66 -3.22 17.27 1.58
CA THR A 66 -4.37 18.05 1.11
C THR A 66 -4.51 19.43 1.75
N MET A 67 -3.91 19.69 2.91
CA MET A 67 -4.17 20.93 3.69
C MET A 67 -3.75 22.21 2.97
N ASN A 68 -2.72 22.15 2.12
CA ASN A 68 -2.24 23.30 1.35
C ASN A 68 -2.81 23.36 -0.07
N ARG A 69 -3.65 22.38 -0.47
CA ARG A 69 -4.18 22.25 -1.84
C ARG A 69 -5.66 22.54 -1.96
N TYR A 70 -6.45 22.15 -0.97
CA TYR A 70 -7.89 22.27 -0.99
C TYR A 70 -8.41 23.15 0.14
N LYS A 71 -9.41 23.98 -0.16
CA LYS A 71 -10.03 24.86 0.82
C LYS A 71 -11.08 24.09 1.63
N TYR A 72 -10.70 23.57 2.79
CA TYR A 72 -11.61 22.98 3.77
C TYR A 72 -11.18 23.32 5.20
N PRO A 73 -12.10 23.30 6.20
CA PRO A 73 -11.71 23.55 7.59
C PRO A 73 -10.80 22.43 8.08
N PHE A 74 -9.57 22.77 8.50
CA PHE A 74 -8.57 21.81 8.98
C PHE A 74 -9.14 20.87 10.06
N ALA A 75 -9.96 21.40 10.98
CA ALA A 75 -10.61 20.61 12.03
C ALA A 75 -11.47 19.46 11.48
N LEU A 76 -12.13 19.64 10.33
CA LEU A 76 -12.91 18.59 9.68
C LEU A 76 -12.00 17.52 9.09
N GLY A 77 -10.91 17.90 8.42
CA GLY A 77 -9.92 16.94 7.91
C GLY A 77 -9.29 16.12 9.04
N LEU A 78 -8.91 16.79 10.14
CA LEU A 78 -8.38 16.14 11.33
C LEU A 78 -9.39 15.18 11.97
N MET A 79 -10.65 15.58 12.10
CA MET A 79 -11.72 14.73 12.61
C MET A 79 -11.88 13.46 11.76
N LEU A 80 -11.89 13.58 10.43
CA LEU A 80 -11.99 12.43 9.53
C LEU A 80 -10.78 11.50 9.64
N ALA A 81 -9.57 12.06 9.73
CA ALA A 81 -8.35 11.25 9.90
C ALA A 81 -8.36 10.45 11.22
N ILE A 82 -8.78 11.09 12.32
CA ILE A 82 -8.92 10.43 13.63
C ILE A 82 -10.02 9.37 13.57
N LEU A 83 -11.18 9.69 12.97
CA LEU A 83 -12.30 8.77 12.86
C LEU A 83 -11.94 7.51 12.08
N PHE A 84 -11.29 7.66 10.93
CA PHE A 84 -10.86 6.52 10.11
C PHE A 84 -9.83 5.66 10.83
N SER A 85 -8.79 6.27 11.42
CA SER A 85 -7.78 5.51 12.18
C SER A 85 -8.38 4.79 13.39
N THR A 86 -9.31 5.44 14.10
CA THR A 86 -10.02 4.84 15.23
C THR A 86 -10.92 3.69 14.79
N MET A 87 -11.69 3.85 13.72
CA MET A 87 -12.58 2.81 13.20
C MET A 87 -11.79 1.55 12.83
N VAL A 88 -10.68 1.70 12.10
CA VAL A 88 -9.83 0.56 11.73
C VAL A 88 -9.20 -0.07 12.98
N SER A 89 -8.73 0.73 13.93
CA SER A 89 -8.15 0.25 15.19
C SER A 89 -9.15 -0.55 16.03
N LEU A 90 -10.39 -0.07 16.16
CA LEU A 90 -11.47 -0.75 16.87
C LEU A 90 -11.84 -2.08 16.21
N SER A 91 -11.78 -2.18 14.88
CA SER A 91 -12.04 -3.45 14.17
C SER A 91 -11.07 -4.57 14.57
N ARG A 92 -9.82 -4.24 14.91
CA ARG A 92 -8.79 -5.20 15.33
C ARG A 92 -8.96 -5.65 16.78
N LEU A 93 -9.50 -4.78 17.63
CA LEU A 93 -9.92 -5.14 18.99
C LEU A 93 -11.19 -6.01 18.95
N TYR A 94 -12.16 -5.65 18.12
CA TYR A 94 -13.41 -6.39 17.95
C TYR A 94 -13.19 -7.83 17.46
N THR A 95 -12.26 -8.02 16.52
CA THR A 95 -11.91 -9.36 16.01
C THR A 95 -11.09 -10.19 17.01
N GLY A 96 -10.70 -9.62 18.15
CA GLY A 96 -9.89 -10.30 19.18
C GLY A 96 -8.46 -10.61 18.76
N MET A 97 -7.97 -9.92 17.71
CA MET A 97 -6.70 -10.22 17.07
C MET A 97 -5.52 -9.44 17.67
N HIS A 98 -5.78 -8.30 18.32
CA HIS A 98 -4.77 -7.42 18.91
C HIS A 98 -5.21 -6.92 20.28
N THR A 99 -4.25 -6.64 21.16
CA THR A 99 -4.50 -5.90 22.41
C THR A 99 -4.58 -4.40 22.17
N VAL A 100 -5.08 -3.65 23.16
CA VAL A 100 -5.05 -2.18 23.14
C VAL A 100 -3.62 -1.66 23.05
N LEU A 101 -2.66 -2.34 23.69
CA LEU A 101 -1.25 -1.97 23.63
C LEU A 101 -0.67 -2.12 22.22
N ASP A 102 -1.02 -3.20 21.50
CA ASP A 102 -0.58 -3.43 20.12
C ASP A 102 -1.05 -2.32 19.17
N VAL A 103 -2.27 -1.80 19.42
CA VAL A 103 -2.87 -0.71 18.67
C VAL A 103 -2.18 0.61 18.99
N ILE A 104 -2.02 0.95 20.27
CA ILE A 104 -1.33 2.19 20.70
C ILE A 104 0.10 2.21 20.17
N GLY A 105 0.84 1.09 20.27
CA GLY A 105 2.19 0.97 19.73
C GLY A 105 2.24 1.22 18.23
N GLY A 106 1.28 0.67 17.47
CA GLY A 106 1.18 0.92 16.03
C GLY A 106 0.92 2.39 15.68
N ILE A 107 0.01 3.05 16.40
CA ILE A 107 -0.29 4.48 16.21
C ILE A 107 0.95 5.34 16.51
N LEU A 108 1.63 5.07 17.64
CA LEU A 108 2.83 5.83 18.04
C LEU A 108 3.98 5.68 17.06
N ILE A 109 4.27 4.45 16.59
CA ILE A 109 5.31 4.22 15.59
C ILE A 109 4.99 4.99 14.30
N SER A 110 3.71 5.02 13.91
CA SER A 110 3.29 5.73 12.69
C SER A 110 3.35 7.23 12.81
N GLY A 111 2.89 7.78 13.95
CA GLY A 111 3.00 9.20 14.25
C GLY A 111 4.46 9.65 14.27
N LEU A 112 5.34 8.87 14.91
CA LEU A 112 6.78 9.16 14.95
C LEU A 112 7.41 9.09 13.56
N PHE A 113 7.08 8.06 12.77
CA PHE A 113 7.59 7.92 11.40
C PHE A 113 7.19 9.10 10.52
N ILE A 114 5.92 9.51 10.56
CA ILE A 114 5.46 10.70 9.82
C ILE A 114 6.19 11.95 10.32
N ALA A 115 6.28 12.16 11.63
CA ALA A 115 6.94 13.35 12.20
C ALA A 115 8.41 13.47 11.80
N VAL A 116 9.13 12.36 11.72
CA VAL A 116 10.55 12.32 11.29
C VAL A 116 10.69 12.49 9.79
N THR A 117 9.81 11.88 8.99
CA THR A 117 9.91 11.94 7.53
C THR A 117 9.40 13.24 6.96
N TYR A 118 8.36 13.85 7.54
CA TYR A 118 7.71 15.07 7.07
C TYR A 118 8.68 16.20 6.63
N PRO A 119 9.67 16.61 7.44
CA PRO A 119 10.60 17.67 7.02
C PRO A 119 11.52 17.28 5.85
N ALA A 120 11.62 15.99 5.52
CA ALA A 120 12.43 15.48 4.41
C ALA A 120 11.63 15.24 3.12
N TRP A 121 10.30 15.40 3.11
CA TRP A 121 9.46 15.08 1.94
C TRP A 121 9.86 15.91 0.71
N ASP A 122 10.00 17.23 0.88
CA ASP A 122 10.40 18.11 -0.23
C ASP A 122 11.74 17.69 -0.84
N PHE A 123 12.71 17.31 0.01
CA PHE A 123 14.02 16.86 -0.46
C PHE A 123 13.94 15.52 -1.21
N ILE A 124 13.12 14.59 -0.72
CA ILE A 124 12.88 13.31 -1.38
C ILE A 124 12.27 13.56 -2.76
N ASP A 125 11.19 14.33 -2.86
CA ASP A 125 10.51 14.63 -4.13
C ASP A 125 11.46 15.23 -5.20
N HIS A 126 12.40 16.09 -4.78
CA HIS A 126 13.42 16.64 -5.68
C HIS A 126 14.42 15.57 -6.17
N LEU A 127 14.79 14.61 -5.32
CA LEU A 127 15.67 13.50 -5.72
C LEU A 127 14.97 12.52 -6.67
N GLU A 128 13.68 12.25 -6.43
CA GLU A 128 12.87 11.37 -7.27
C GLU A 128 12.73 11.90 -8.69
N SER A 129 12.47 13.20 -8.82
CA SER A 129 12.31 13.86 -10.11
C SER A 129 13.63 14.08 -10.86
N ALA A 130 14.75 14.26 -10.15
CA ALA A 130 16.04 14.56 -10.77
C ALA A 130 16.79 13.34 -11.35
N SER A 131 16.50 12.12 -10.86
CA SER A 131 17.37 10.96 -11.12
C SER A 131 16.71 9.87 -11.98
N LEU A 132 17.33 9.53 -13.11
CA LEU A 132 16.91 8.42 -13.99
C LEU A 132 17.13 7.03 -13.37
N LEU A 133 17.96 6.94 -12.33
CA LEU A 133 18.22 5.69 -11.61
C LEU A 133 17.17 5.37 -10.54
N PHE A 134 16.37 6.36 -10.14
CA PHE A 134 15.32 6.20 -9.14
C PHE A 134 14.34 5.03 -9.41
N PRO A 135 13.74 4.88 -10.62
CA PRO A 135 12.84 3.75 -10.91
C PRO A 135 13.53 2.38 -10.84
N ILE A 136 14.85 2.32 -11.03
CA ILE A 136 15.61 1.08 -10.85
C ILE A 136 15.79 0.79 -9.37
N CYS A 137 16.18 1.78 -8.57
CA CYS A 137 16.35 1.65 -7.13
C CYS A 137 15.04 1.24 -6.43
N ILE A 138 13.90 1.84 -6.80
CA ILE A 138 12.59 1.53 -6.20
C ILE A 138 12.08 0.12 -6.54
N LEU A 139 12.59 -0.52 -7.59
CA LEU A 139 12.32 -1.95 -7.85
C LEU A 139 13.31 -2.86 -7.12
N VAL A 140 14.60 -2.56 -7.25
CA VAL A 140 15.67 -3.45 -6.77
C VAL A 140 15.72 -3.50 -5.25
N VAL A 141 15.59 -2.35 -4.57
CA VAL A 141 15.69 -2.29 -3.11
C VAL A 141 14.54 -3.07 -2.44
N PRO A 142 13.25 -2.84 -2.77
CA PRO A 142 12.17 -3.61 -2.17
C PRO A 142 12.21 -5.09 -2.55
N PHE A 143 12.63 -5.43 -3.78
CA PHE A 143 12.81 -6.83 -4.17
C PHE A 143 13.88 -7.53 -3.30
N PHE A 144 15.03 -6.87 -3.10
CA PHE A 144 16.11 -7.38 -2.26
C PHE A 144 15.67 -7.50 -0.79
N LEU A 145 14.91 -6.54 -0.27
CA LEU A 145 14.32 -6.60 1.07
C LEU A 145 13.33 -7.76 1.22
N CYS A 146 12.50 -8.04 0.21
CA CYS A 146 11.60 -9.19 0.22
C CYS A 146 12.36 -10.52 0.19
N TYR A 147 13.47 -10.58 -0.54
CA TYR A 147 14.29 -11.78 -0.65
C TYR A 147 15.06 -12.09 0.65
N ASN A 148 15.60 -11.04 1.29
CA ASN A 148 16.31 -11.14 2.58
C ASN A 148 15.38 -11.05 3.80
N TYR A 149 14.06 -11.10 3.58
CA TYR A 149 13.10 -11.01 4.67
C TYR A 149 13.34 -12.15 5.69
N PRO A 150 13.37 -11.85 7.01
CA PRO A 150 13.74 -12.82 8.03
C PRO A 150 12.92 -14.11 7.92
N VAL A 151 13.61 -15.24 8.00
CA VAL A 151 12.99 -16.56 7.94
C VAL A 151 12.37 -16.85 9.31
N SER A 152 11.04 -17.02 9.34
CA SER A 152 10.33 -17.54 10.51
C SER A 152 10.37 -19.07 10.49
N ASP A 153 10.42 -19.68 11.67
CA ASP A 153 10.53 -21.13 11.86
C ASP A 153 9.34 -21.90 11.26
N ASN A 154 8.20 -21.23 11.07
CA ASN A 154 7.01 -21.77 10.42
C ASN A 154 6.60 -20.90 9.22
N TYR A 155 5.97 -21.51 8.21
CA TYR A 155 5.38 -20.74 7.10
C TYR A 155 4.28 -19.81 7.62
N THR A 156 4.50 -18.51 7.50
CA THR A 156 3.51 -17.46 7.79
C THR A 156 3.19 -16.70 6.50
N PRO A 157 1.93 -16.24 6.33
CA PRO A 157 1.58 -15.42 5.17
C PRO A 157 2.25 -14.03 5.21
N THR A 158 2.82 -13.62 6.34
CA THR A 158 3.48 -12.32 6.56
C THR A 158 4.45 -11.93 5.45
N ARG A 159 5.38 -12.81 5.07
CA ARG A 159 6.36 -12.53 3.98
C ARG A 159 5.65 -12.22 2.66
N ALA A 160 4.64 -13.03 2.37
CA ALA A 160 3.89 -12.96 1.13
C ALA A 160 3.02 -11.69 1.07
N ASP A 161 2.54 -11.21 2.23
CA ASP A 161 1.81 -9.96 2.38
C ASP A 161 2.74 -8.75 2.30
N THR A 162 3.90 -8.80 2.96
CA THR A 162 4.96 -7.78 2.86
C THR A 162 5.41 -7.60 1.41
N THR A 163 5.63 -8.72 0.69
CA THR A 163 6.00 -8.67 -0.74
C THR A 163 4.91 -8.00 -1.57
N THR A 164 3.64 -8.29 -1.26
CA THR A 164 2.50 -7.70 -1.97
C THR A 164 2.44 -6.19 -1.78
N ILE A 165 2.64 -5.71 -0.55
CA ILE A 165 2.60 -4.29 -0.20
C ILE A 165 3.77 -3.54 -0.84
N LEU A 166 5.01 -4.04 -0.65
CA LEU A 166 6.20 -3.42 -1.22
C LEU A 166 6.16 -3.35 -2.75
N ALA A 167 5.70 -4.43 -3.39
CA ALA A 167 5.56 -4.47 -4.84
C ALA A 167 4.52 -3.49 -5.35
N ALA A 168 3.36 -3.39 -4.70
CA ALA A 168 2.30 -2.45 -5.07
C ALA A 168 2.74 -1.00 -4.89
N GLY A 169 3.45 -0.69 -3.79
CA GLY A 169 4.09 0.61 -3.56
C GLY A 169 5.06 0.96 -4.67
N ALA A 170 6.07 0.11 -4.89
CA ALA A 170 7.07 0.33 -5.95
C ALA A 170 6.44 0.53 -7.34
N GLY A 171 5.43 -0.28 -7.68
CA GLY A 171 4.71 -0.13 -8.94
C GLY A 171 3.93 1.19 -9.04
N GLY A 172 3.32 1.63 -7.94
CA GLY A 172 2.64 2.92 -7.86
C GLY A 172 3.60 4.08 -8.12
N THR A 173 4.73 4.11 -7.41
CA THR A 173 5.76 5.15 -7.50
C THR A 173 6.38 5.21 -8.89
N ILE A 174 6.68 4.07 -9.51
CA ILE A 174 7.14 4.03 -10.91
C ILE A 174 6.08 4.62 -11.84
N GLY A 175 4.81 4.27 -11.65
CA GLY A 175 3.77 4.80 -12.50
C GLY A 175 3.59 6.31 -12.35
N PHE A 176 3.76 6.86 -11.14
CA PHE A 176 3.82 8.31 -10.94
C PHE A 176 5.04 8.93 -11.60
N TRP A 177 6.22 8.34 -11.47
CA TRP A 177 7.44 8.80 -12.15
C TRP A 177 7.30 8.80 -13.68
N VAL A 178 6.59 7.81 -14.24
CA VAL A 178 6.32 7.72 -15.69
C VAL A 178 5.17 8.64 -16.13
N SER A 179 4.30 9.06 -15.23
CA SER A 179 3.07 9.81 -15.54
C SER A 179 3.26 11.12 -16.34
N PRO A 180 4.34 11.91 -16.16
CA PRO A 180 4.57 13.12 -16.97
C PRO A 180 4.82 12.80 -18.45
N PHE A 181 5.46 11.67 -18.76
CA PHE A 181 5.75 11.27 -20.16
C PHE A 181 4.47 10.99 -20.95
N PHE A 182 3.41 10.56 -20.28
CA PHE A 182 2.10 10.30 -20.88
C PHE A 182 1.12 11.48 -20.76
N LYS A 183 1.55 12.63 -20.22
CA LYS A 183 0.69 13.81 -19.96
C LYS A 183 -0.55 13.48 -19.13
N LEU A 184 -0.41 12.52 -18.20
CA LEU A 184 -1.51 12.07 -17.33
C LEU A 184 -1.74 12.97 -16.12
N VAL A 185 -0.74 13.80 -15.79
CA VAL A 185 -0.83 14.79 -14.73
C VAL A 185 -1.14 16.13 -15.39
N SER A 186 -2.31 16.69 -15.06
CA SER A 186 -2.62 18.08 -15.38
C SER A 186 -1.55 18.97 -14.74
N GLU A 187 -1.00 19.92 -15.51
CA GLU A 187 -0.01 20.85 -14.96
C GLU A 187 -0.54 21.50 -13.67
N PRO A 188 0.28 21.61 -12.61
CA PRO A 188 -0.13 22.27 -11.40
C PRO A 188 -0.50 23.71 -11.76
N THR A 189 -1.80 24.01 -11.75
CA THR A 189 -2.27 25.40 -11.87
C THR A 189 -1.67 26.17 -10.71
N GLU A 190 -0.77 27.10 -11.02
CA GLU A 190 0.02 27.83 -10.04
C GLU A 190 -0.84 28.34 -8.87
N SER A 191 -0.46 27.97 -7.65
CA SER A 191 -0.73 28.70 -6.39
C SER A 191 -2.19 28.90 -5.92
N ALA A 192 -3.21 28.47 -6.64
CA ALA A 192 -4.60 28.65 -6.20
C ALA A 192 -5.08 27.45 -5.35
N ILE A 193 -5.34 27.69 -4.06
CA ILE A 193 -6.08 26.74 -3.22
C ILE A 193 -7.43 26.45 -3.90
N GLN A 194 -7.64 25.21 -4.34
CA GLN A 194 -8.84 24.83 -5.07
C GLN A 194 -10.02 24.71 -4.10
N SER A 195 -11.17 25.29 -4.47
CA SER A 195 -12.42 25.05 -3.76
C SER A 195 -12.94 23.66 -4.10
N ILE A 196 -13.46 22.94 -3.09
CA ILE A 196 -14.07 21.64 -3.31
C ILE A 196 -15.39 21.87 -4.07
N PRO A 197 -15.57 21.33 -5.29
CA PRO A 197 -16.81 21.50 -6.05
C PRO A 197 -17.99 20.85 -5.32
N PRO A 198 -19.20 21.41 -5.44
CA PRO A 198 -20.39 20.84 -4.79
C PRO A 198 -20.71 19.46 -5.36
N LEU A 199 -21.04 18.51 -4.46
CA LEU A 199 -21.36 17.14 -4.83
C LEU A 199 -22.62 17.11 -5.70
N THR A 200 -22.43 16.95 -7.01
CA THR A 200 -23.53 16.85 -7.98
C THR A 200 -23.77 15.38 -8.35
N THR A 201 -25.02 15.00 -8.63
CA THR A 201 -25.38 13.63 -9.05
C THR A 201 -24.59 13.16 -10.28
N LYS A 202 -24.28 14.07 -11.20
CA LYS A 202 -23.40 13.83 -12.36
C LYS A 202 -21.97 13.48 -11.94
N MET A 203 -21.41 14.17 -10.94
CA MET A 203 -20.08 13.88 -10.42
C MET A 203 -20.05 12.54 -9.69
N LEU A 204 -21.11 12.22 -8.94
CA LEU A 204 -21.24 10.92 -8.28
C LEU A 204 -21.33 9.80 -9.32
N GLY A 205 -22.15 9.96 -10.36
CA GLY A 205 -22.26 8.99 -11.46
C GLY A 205 -20.93 8.78 -12.18
N LEU A 206 -20.24 9.87 -12.55
CA LEU A 206 -18.93 9.81 -13.18
C LEU A 206 -17.88 9.14 -12.26
N GLY A 207 -17.89 9.47 -10.98
CA GLY A 207 -17.00 8.87 -9.98
C GLY A 207 -17.23 7.36 -9.83
N LEU A 208 -18.49 6.92 -9.78
CA LEU A 208 -18.84 5.50 -9.75
C LEU A 208 -18.40 4.78 -11.03
N THR A 209 -18.58 5.38 -12.21
CA THR A 209 -18.11 4.81 -13.48
C THR A 209 -16.58 4.68 -13.49
N LYS A 210 -15.84 5.72 -13.10
CA LYS A 210 -14.37 5.68 -12.97
C LYS A 210 -13.92 4.59 -12.01
N PHE A 211 -14.60 4.45 -10.87
CA PHE A 211 -14.30 3.42 -9.88
C PHE A 211 -14.54 2.01 -10.43
N MET A 212 -15.65 1.78 -11.13
CA MET A 212 -15.95 0.47 -11.74
C MET A 212 -14.96 0.10 -12.84
N VAL A 213 -14.65 1.05 -13.74
CA VAL A 213 -13.66 0.84 -14.82
C VAL A 213 -12.29 0.53 -14.22
N GLY A 214 -11.86 1.30 -13.22
CA GLY A 214 -10.59 1.08 -12.52
C GLY A 214 -10.51 -0.29 -11.85
N ILE A 215 -11.56 -0.71 -11.13
CA ILE A 215 -11.64 -2.03 -10.48
C ILE A 215 -11.49 -3.14 -11.51
N VAL A 216 -12.30 -3.12 -12.57
CA VAL A 216 -12.29 -4.16 -13.61
C VAL A 216 -10.91 -4.28 -14.23
N MET A 217 -10.29 -3.14 -14.58
CA MET A 217 -8.96 -3.14 -15.19
C MET A 217 -7.88 -3.71 -14.24
N VAL A 218 -7.89 -3.30 -12.97
CA VAL A 218 -6.95 -3.82 -11.96
C VAL A 218 -7.12 -5.33 -11.76
N PHE A 219 -8.36 -5.84 -11.71
CA PHE A 219 -8.62 -7.27 -11.59
C PHE A 219 -8.12 -8.06 -12.81
N LEU A 220 -8.33 -7.54 -14.02
CA LEU A 220 -7.86 -8.16 -15.25
C LEU A 220 -6.32 -8.23 -15.30
N VAL A 221 -5.64 -7.12 -15.03
CA VAL A 221 -4.17 -7.07 -15.01
C VAL A 221 -3.62 -8.01 -13.93
N ARG A 222 -4.20 -8.00 -12.72
CA ARG A 222 -3.81 -8.90 -11.65
C ARG A 222 -3.91 -10.37 -12.10
N GLN A 223 -5.04 -10.76 -12.68
CA GLN A 223 -5.28 -12.14 -13.10
C GLN A 223 -4.32 -12.57 -14.24
N LEU A 224 -4.09 -11.69 -15.22
CA LEU A 224 -3.18 -11.93 -16.33
C LEU A 224 -1.73 -12.08 -15.84
N MET A 225 -1.24 -11.09 -15.09
CA MET A 225 0.15 -11.06 -14.61
C MET A 225 0.45 -12.20 -13.64
N GLN A 226 -0.50 -12.55 -12.78
CA GLN A 226 -0.36 -13.70 -11.88
C GLN A 226 -0.22 -15.01 -12.65
N ASN A 227 -1.05 -15.20 -13.69
CA ASN A 227 -1.00 -16.42 -14.51
C ASN A 227 0.31 -16.51 -15.30
N LEU A 228 0.71 -15.43 -15.98
CA LEU A 228 1.95 -15.39 -16.77
C LEU A 228 3.18 -15.61 -15.88
N SER A 229 3.27 -14.91 -14.75
CA SER A 229 4.41 -15.03 -13.82
C SER A 229 4.55 -16.46 -13.30
N LEU A 230 3.44 -17.10 -12.91
CA LEU A 230 3.46 -18.49 -12.44
C LEU A 230 3.82 -19.47 -13.56
N GLN A 231 3.34 -19.28 -14.78
CA GLN A 231 3.70 -20.12 -15.92
C GLN A 231 5.20 -20.07 -16.21
N VAL A 232 5.77 -18.86 -16.27
CA VAL A 232 7.21 -18.66 -16.49
C VAL A 232 8.03 -19.32 -15.38
N LEU A 233 7.68 -19.10 -14.11
CA LEU A 233 8.42 -19.66 -12.99
C LEU A 233 8.30 -21.18 -12.89
N TYR A 234 7.11 -21.75 -13.10
CA TYR A 234 6.95 -23.21 -13.12
C TYR A 234 7.68 -23.88 -14.27
N SER A 235 7.72 -23.23 -15.44
CA SER A 235 8.53 -23.69 -16.57
C SER A 235 10.03 -23.62 -16.25
N TRP A 236 10.49 -22.53 -15.65
CA TRP A 236 11.90 -22.32 -15.30
C TRP A 236 12.40 -23.32 -14.26
N PHE A 237 11.62 -23.54 -13.20
CA PHE A 237 11.96 -24.48 -12.12
C PHE A 237 11.53 -25.94 -12.42
N LYS A 238 10.96 -26.22 -13.59
CA LYS A 238 10.44 -27.53 -14.01
C LYS A 238 9.53 -28.18 -12.97
N VAL A 239 8.63 -27.41 -12.36
CA VAL A 239 7.73 -27.90 -11.30
C VAL A 239 6.30 -28.07 -11.82
N VAL A 240 5.63 -29.14 -11.36
CA VAL A 240 4.22 -29.40 -11.69
C VAL A 240 3.33 -28.27 -11.15
N THR A 241 2.53 -27.67 -12.03
CA THR A 241 1.65 -26.49 -11.84
C THR A 241 0.65 -26.59 -10.69
N ARG A 242 0.48 -27.76 -10.07
CA ARG A 242 -0.52 -28.06 -9.03
C ARG A 242 0.05 -28.28 -7.63
N ASN A 243 1.37 -28.22 -7.45
CA ASN A 243 1.98 -28.44 -6.14
C ASN A 243 1.94 -27.17 -5.27
N LYS A 244 1.16 -27.19 -4.18
CA LYS A 244 1.03 -26.06 -3.23
C LYS A 244 2.35 -25.76 -2.51
N GLU A 245 3.19 -26.75 -2.29
CA GLU A 245 4.49 -26.57 -1.63
C GLU A 245 5.48 -25.86 -2.54
N ALA A 246 5.45 -26.16 -3.85
CA ALA A 246 6.25 -25.46 -4.83
C ALA A 246 5.94 -23.96 -4.88
N ARG A 247 4.65 -23.60 -4.75
CA ARG A 247 4.21 -22.21 -4.73
C ARG A 247 4.70 -21.42 -3.49
N ARG A 248 5.06 -22.12 -2.41
CA ARG A 248 5.58 -21.54 -1.17
C ARG A 248 7.11 -21.46 -1.13
N ARG A 249 7.80 -21.98 -2.16
CA ARG A 249 9.25 -21.83 -2.27
C ARG A 249 9.58 -20.36 -2.45
N LEU A 250 10.59 -19.87 -1.72
CA LEU A 250 11.00 -18.47 -1.73
C LEU A 250 11.29 -17.97 -3.17
N GLU A 251 11.95 -18.81 -3.96
CA GLU A 251 12.31 -18.55 -5.37
C GLU A 251 11.11 -18.39 -6.31
N ILE A 252 9.93 -18.87 -5.92
CA ILE A 252 8.70 -18.76 -6.70
C ILE A 252 7.80 -17.70 -6.06
N GLU A 253 7.56 -17.78 -4.75
CA GLU A 253 6.60 -16.95 -4.02
C GLU A 253 6.91 -15.45 -4.09
N VAL A 254 8.18 -15.07 -3.89
CA VAL A 254 8.57 -13.66 -3.91
C VAL A 254 8.50 -13.10 -5.33
N PRO A 255 9.14 -13.70 -6.36
CA PRO A 255 9.13 -13.12 -7.69
C PRO A 255 7.74 -13.04 -8.34
N TYR A 256 6.90 -14.09 -8.23
CA TYR A 256 5.57 -14.04 -8.87
C TYR A 256 4.69 -12.96 -8.24
N LYS A 257 4.72 -12.84 -6.90
CA LYS A 257 3.93 -11.82 -6.20
C LYS A 257 4.46 -10.44 -6.52
N PHE A 258 5.78 -10.27 -6.50
CA PHE A 258 6.40 -8.98 -6.76
C PHE A 258 6.02 -8.46 -8.15
N VAL A 259 6.22 -9.27 -9.19
CA VAL A 259 5.83 -8.88 -10.57
C VAL A 259 4.33 -8.59 -10.66
N THR A 260 3.47 -9.47 -10.14
CA THR A 260 2.02 -9.30 -10.22
C THR A 260 1.56 -7.98 -9.59
N TYR A 261 2.02 -7.67 -8.38
CA TYR A 261 1.53 -6.53 -7.61
C TYR A 261 2.22 -5.21 -8.02
N SER A 262 3.46 -5.24 -8.50
CA SER A 262 4.07 -4.08 -9.15
C SER A 262 3.32 -3.72 -10.44
N SER A 263 2.91 -4.70 -11.24
CA SER A 263 2.07 -4.44 -12.41
C SER A 263 0.70 -3.88 -12.02
N VAL A 264 0.11 -4.32 -10.89
CA VAL A 264 -1.14 -3.74 -10.37
C VAL A 264 -0.96 -2.27 -9.97
N GLY A 265 0.15 -1.93 -9.30
CA GLY A 265 0.49 -0.55 -8.96
C GLY A 265 0.60 0.35 -10.20
N ILE A 266 1.39 -0.08 -11.19
CA ILE A 266 1.56 0.63 -12.48
C ILE A 266 0.21 0.75 -13.22
N CYS A 267 -0.61 -0.31 -13.18
CA CYS A 267 -1.94 -0.29 -13.78
C CYS A 267 -2.83 0.79 -13.17
N ALA A 268 -2.84 0.89 -11.85
CA ALA A 268 -3.67 1.86 -11.14
C ALA A 268 -3.25 3.30 -11.42
N THR A 269 -1.95 3.57 -11.59
CA THR A 269 -1.40 4.92 -11.73
C THR A 269 -1.19 5.37 -13.17
N VAL A 270 -1.04 4.45 -14.14
CA VAL A 270 -0.81 4.78 -15.56
C VAL A 270 -1.98 4.34 -16.44
N PHE A 271 -2.26 3.04 -16.49
CA PHE A 271 -3.22 2.49 -17.44
C PHE A 271 -4.67 2.93 -17.18
N VAL A 272 -5.07 2.99 -15.91
CA VAL A 272 -6.42 3.43 -15.54
C VAL A 272 -6.64 4.91 -15.91
N PRO A 273 -5.75 5.86 -15.55
CA PRO A 273 -5.84 7.24 -16.03
C PRO A 273 -5.81 7.37 -17.56
N MET A 274 -4.95 6.64 -18.27
CA MET A 274 -4.93 6.63 -19.75
C MET A 274 -6.26 6.18 -20.33
N LEU A 275 -6.86 5.12 -19.77
CA LEU A 275 -8.15 4.63 -20.21
C LEU A 275 -9.26 5.65 -19.95
N HIS A 276 -9.25 6.33 -18.81
CA HIS A 276 -10.19 7.42 -18.53
C HIS A 276 -10.04 8.59 -19.51
N GLN A 277 -8.81 8.97 -19.87
CA GLN A 277 -8.55 10.00 -20.88
C GLN A 277 -9.08 9.57 -22.26
N PHE A 278 -8.80 8.34 -22.67
CA PHE A 278 -9.26 7.79 -23.95
C PHE A 278 -10.78 7.72 -24.04
N LEU A 279 -11.46 7.36 -22.93
CA LEU A 279 -12.92 7.30 -22.85
C LEU A 279 -13.58 8.68 -22.68
N GLY A 280 -12.81 9.78 -22.61
CA GLY A 280 -13.34 11.12 -22.40
C GLY A 280 -13.98 11.32 -21.01
N LEU A 281 -13.54 10.54 -20.02
CA LEU A 281 -14.07 10.57 -18.66
C LEU A 281 -13.33 11.57 -17.76
N LEU A 282 -12.23 12.20 -18.22
CA LEU A 282 -11.41 13.10 -17.40
C LEU A 282 -12.17 14.32 -16.91
#